data_AF-X0W8N2-F1
#
_entry.id   AF-X0W8N2-F1
#
_cell.length_a   1.000
_cell.length_b   1.000
_cell.length_c   1.000
_cell.angle_alpha   90.00
_cell.angle_beta   90.00
_cell.angle_gamma   90.00
#
_symmetry.space_group_name_H-M   'P 1'
#
loop_
_entity.id
_entity.type
_entity.pdbx_description
1 polymer ?
#
loop_
_entity_poly.entity_id
_entity_poly.type
_entity_poly.pdbx_seq_one_letter_code
_entity_poly.pdbx_strand_id
1 'polypeptide(L)'
;ADLLDPALLRAGRFDFILKLPKPDKKARLAIFKIHTKGKPLASDIDFTKLAVLTKGLAGAQIESICQKATLLAIREFLGSKEKDLKKLKIKKKHFKEAM
;
A
#
# COMPACT_ATOMS: atom_id res chain seq x y z
N ALA A 1 -2.21 -11.26 22.19
CA ALA A 1 -2.52 -12.68 22.46
C ALA A 1 -3.08 -12.85 23.88
N ASP A 2 -2.74 -11.95 24.81
CA ASP A 2 -3.28 -11.93 26.17
C ASP A 2 -4.77 -11.55 26.33
N LEU A 3 -5.52 -11.36 25.24
CA LEU A 3 -6.95 -11.01 25.30
C LEU A 3 -7.90 -12.19 25.03
N LEU A 4 -7.38 -13.35 24.63
CA LEU A 4 -8.17 -14.54 24.32
C LEU A 4 -8.16 -15.51 25.51
N ASP A 5 -9.33 -16.03 25.87
CA ASP A 5 -9.47 -17.04 26.91
C ASP A 5 -8.66 -18.30 26.54
N PRO A 6 -7.71 -18.74 27.39
CA PRO A 6 -6.92 -19.95 27.17
C PRO A 6 -7.77 -21.21 26.92
N ALA A 7 -8.99 -21.27 27.44
CA ALA A 7 -9.91 -22.37 27.21
C ALA A 7 -10.27 -22.53 25.73
N LEU A 8 -10.25 -21.46 24.92
CA LEU A 8 -10.54 -21.52 23.48
C LEU A 8 -9.40 -22.16 22.66
N LEU A 9 -8.19 -22.26 23.23
CA LEU A 9 -7.01 -22.86 22.58
C LEU A 9 -6.83 -24.36 22.88
N ARG A 10 -7.75 -24.96 23.65
CA ARG A 10 -7.75 -26.42 23.88
C ARG A 10 -8.15 -27.16 22.60
N ALA A 11 -7.62 -28.37 22.45
CA ALA A 11 -7.94 -29.27 21.33
C ALA A 11 -9.47 -29.48 21.21
N GLY A 12 -9.99 -29.36 19.99
CA GLY A 12 -11.43 -29.47 19.67
C GLY A 12 -12.17 -28.12 19.63
N ARG A 13 -11.45 -27.00 19.58
CA ARG A 13 -12.00 -25.62 19.48
C ARG A 13 -11.29 -24.84 18.38
N PHE A 14 -10.38 -23.92 18.71
CA PHE A 14 -9.50 -23.30 17.72
C PHE A 14 -8.32 -24.21 17.44
N ASP A 15 -8.51 -25.15 16.52
CA ASP A 15 -7.50 -26.16 16.22
C ASP A 15 -6.34 -25.61 15.37
N PHE A 16 -6.56 -24.51 14.63
CA PHE A 16 -5.54 -23.90 13.77
C PHE A 16 -5.29 -22.44 14.10
N ILE A 17 -4.05 -22.11 14.44
CA ILE A 17 -3.59 -20.73 14.63
C ILE A 17 -2.67 -20.35 13.48
N LEU A 18 -3.20 -19.57 12.54
CA LEU A 18 -2.42 -19.01 11.44
C LEU A 18 -1.87 -17.63 11.83
N LYS A 19 -0.56 -17.56 12.05
CA LYS A 19 0.14 -16.29 12.25
C LYS A 19 0.40 -15.66 10.89
N LEU A 20 -0.13 -14.46 10.68
CA LEU A 20 0.17 -13.64 9.51
C LEU A 20 1.38 -12.75 9.81
N PRO A 21 2.57 -13.04 9.25
CA PRO A 21 3.74 -12.20 9.46
C PRO A 21 3.62 -10.90 8.67
N LYS A 22 4.49 -9.93 8.98
CA LYS A 22 4.65 -8.74 8.15
C LYS A 22 5.07 -9.14 6.72
N PRO A 23 4.60 -8.40 5.70
CA PRO A 23 4.90 -8.74 4.31
C PRO A 23 6.40 -8.63 4.02
N ASP A 24 6.93 -9.62 3.30
CA ASP A 24 8.29 -9.60 2.78
C ASP A 24 8.43 -8.61 1.60
N LYS A 25 9.64 -8.47 1.03
CA LYS A 25 9.86 -7.53 -0.09
C LYS A 25 8.97 -7.85 -1.30
N LYS A 26 8.79 -9.14 -1.63
CA LYS A 26 7.96 -9.56 -2.76
C LYS A 26 6.48 -9.27 -2.51
N ALA A 27 5.98 -9.58 -1.31
CA ALA A 27 4.62 -9.25 -0.90
C ALA A 27 4.37 -7.75 -0.91
N ARG A 28 5.30 -6.93 -0.39
CA ARG A 28 5.15 -5.46 -0.44
C ARG A 28 5.06 -4.93 -1.87
N LEU A 29 5.86 -5.47 -2.79
CA LEU A 29 5.77 -5.15 -4.21
C LEU A 29 4.41 -5.55 -4.80
N ALA A 30 3.90 -6.73 -4.46
CA ALA A 30 2.58 -7.17 -4.89
C ALA A 30 1.46 -6.27 -4.33
N ILE A 31 1.55 -5.90 -3.06
CA ILE A 31 0.61 -4.98 -2.39
C ILE A 31 0.58 -3.64 -3.11
N PHE A 32 1.74 -3.05 -3.42
CA PHE A 32 1.81 -1.84 -4.24
C PHE A 32 1.11 -2.02 -5.59
N LYS A 33 1.43 -3.10 -6.33
CA LYS A 33 0.79 -3.37 -7.63
C LYS A 33 -0.72 -3.51 -7.53
N ILE A 34 -1.23 -4.14 -6.48
CA ILE A 34 -2.67 -4.32 -6.25
C ILE A 34 -3.32 -2.96 -6.00
N HIS A 35 -2.79 -2.15 -5.07
CA HIS A 35 -3.37 -0.85 -4.72
C HIS A 35 -3.14 0.24 -5.76
N THR A 36 -2.27 0.01 -6.75
CA THR A 36 -2.10 0.88 -7.91
C THR A 36 -2.75 0.35 -9.18
N LYS A 37 -3.38 -0.83 -9.15
CA LYS A 37 -4.06 -1.40 -10.32
C LYS A 37 -5.20 -0.49 -10.77
N GLY A 38 -5.26 -0.17 -12.06
CA GLY A 38 -6.29 0.70 -12.63
C GLY A 38 -6.10 2.20 -12.37
N LYS A 39 -5.06 2.61 -11.63
CA LYS A 39 -4.73 4.02 -11.43
C LYS A 39 -3.86 4.54 -12.59
N PRO A 40 -3.97 5.83 -12.96
CA PRO A 40 -3.12 6.40 -13.99
C PRO A 40 -1.70 6.60 -13.43
N LEU A 41 -0.79 5.69 -13.76
CA LEU A 41 0.59 5.71 -13.31
C LEU A 41 1.49 6.32 -14.39
N ALA A 42 2.46 7.13 -13.97
CA ALA A 42 3.57 7.54 -14.83
C ALA A 42 4.64 6.43 -14.89
N SER A 43 5.43 6.44 -15.98
CA SER A 43 6.49 5.46 -16.25
C SER A 43 7.72 5.62 -15.33
N ASP A 44 7.78 6.68 -14.53
CA ASP A 44 8.87 6.98 -13.60
C ASP A 44 8.76 6.22 -12.26
N ILE A 45 7.68 5.45 -12.06
CA ILE A 45 7.42 4.71 -10.83
C ILE A 45 8.15 3.37 -10.83
N ASP A 46 9.04 3.20 -9.85
CA ASP A 46 9.73 1.93 -9.60
C ASP A 46 9.25 1.28 -8.30
N PHE A 47 8.32 0.32 -8.44
CA PHE A 47 7.76 -0.43 -7.31
C PHE A 47 8.80 -1.27 -6.57
N THR A 48 9.90 -1.68 -7.22
CA THR A 48 10.96 -2.44 -6.56
C THR A 48 11.70 -1.58 -5.55
N LYS A 49 11.97 -0.31 -5.90
CA LYS A 49 12.56 0.68 -4.98
C LYS A 49 11.61 1.03 -3.84
N LEU A 50 10.32 1.25 -4.15
CA LEU A 50 9.32 1.53 -3.12
C LEU A 50 9.22 0.39 -2.10
N ALA A 51 9.24 -0.87 -2.55
CA ALA A 51 9.21 -2.05 -1.66
C ALA A 51 10.46 -2.20 -0.77
N VAL A 52 11.61 -1.66 -1.19
CA VAL A 52 12.83 -1.59 -0.35
C VAL A 52 12.67 -0.52 0.72
N LEU A 53 12.18 0.66 0.35
CA LEU A 53 12.00 1.79 1.26
C LEU A 53 10.95 1.50 2.34
N THR A 54 9.90 0.73 2.04
CA THR A 54 8.83 0.37 2.99
C THR A 54 9.12 -0.87 3.84
N LYS A 55 10.39 -1.18 4.10
CA LYS A 55 10.75 -2.34 4.91
C LYS A 55 10.11 -2.27 6.30
N GLY A 56 9.40 -3.33 6.69
CA GLY A 56 8.79 -3.45 8.01
C GLY A 56 7.38 -2.84 8.15
N LEU A 57 6.86 -2.24 7.07
CA LEU A 57 5.48 -1.75 7.02
C LEU A 57 4.48 -2.90 6.82
N ALA A 58 3.31 -2.75 7.42
CA ALA A 58 2.16 -3.61 7.20
C ALA A 58 1.45 -3.27 5.88
N GLY A 59 0.61 -4.19 5.37
CA GLY A 59 -0.15 -3.97 4.14
C GLY A 59 -1.01 -2.71 4.17
N ALA A 60 -1.69 -2.45 5.29
CA ALA A 60 -2.51 -1.26 5.48
C ALA A 60 -1.70 0.06 5.40
N GLN A 61 -0.44 0.07 5.87
CA GLN A 61 0.40 1.26 5.77
C GLN A 61 0.80 1.53 4.31
N ILE A 62 1.07 0.47 3.54
CA ILE A 62 1.38 0.59 2.11
C ILE A 62 0.16 1.06 1.31
N GLU A 63 -1.02 0.57 1.66
CA GLU A 63 -2.30 1.00 1.10
C GLU A 63 -2.53 2.50 1.34
N SER A 64 -2.33 2.95 2.59
CA SER A 64 -2.43 4.37 2.95
C SER A 64 -1.44 5.25 2.17
N ILE A 65 -0.19 4.81 1.98
CA ILE A 65 0.79 5.50 1.13
C ILE A 65 0.26 5.64 -0.31
N CYS A 66 -0.30 4.57 -0.88
CA CYS A 66 -0.86 4.59 -2.23
C CYS A 66 -2.05 5.55 -2.34
N GLN A 67 -2.90 5.61 -1.31
CA GLN A 67 -4.06 6.51 -1.28
C GLN A 67 -3.61 7.97 -1.15
N LYS A 68 -2.69 8.27 -0.24
CA LYS A 68 -2.13 9.62 -0.07
C LYS A 68 -1.41 10.10 -1.33
N ALA A 69 -0.62 9.26 -1.99
CA ALA A 69 0.00 9.59 -3.27
C ALA A 69 -1.03 9.89 -4.37
N THR A 70 -2.17 9.19 -4.38
CA THR A 70 -3.26 9.46 -5.32
C THR A 70 -3.89 10.83 -5.06
N LEU A 71 -4.16 11.15 -3.79
CA LEU A 71 -4.74 12.44 -3.40
C LEU A 71 -3.80 13.61 -3.73
N LEU A 72 -2.49 13.45 -3.53
CA LEU A 72 -1.50 14.45 -3.90
C LEU A 72 -1.47 14.69 -5.42
N ALA A 73 -1.57 13.62 -6.22
CA ALA A 73 -1.65 13.74 -7.67
C ALA A 73 -2.93 14.47 -8.13
N ILE A 74 -4.07 14.18 -7.51
CA ILE A 74 -5.34 14.86 -7.77
C ILE A 74 -5.25 16.34 -7.38
N ARG A 75 -4.69 16.64 -6.20
CA ARG A 75 -4.54 18.02 -5.72
C ARG A 75 -3.65 18.86 -6.65
N GLU A 76 -2.55 18.28 -7.13
CA GLU A 76 -1.70 18.96 -8.13
C GLU A 76 -2.44 19.22 -9.44
N PHE A 77 -3.20 18.23 -9.92
CA PHE A 77 -3.98 18.36 -11.15
C PHE A 77 -5.06 19.45 -11.04
N LEU A 78 -5.81 19.49 -9.94
CA LEU A 78 -6.83 20.51 -9.70
C LEU A 78 -6.26 21.92 -9.57
N GLY A 79 -5.02 22.06 -9.08
CA GLY A 79 -4.31 23.34 -9.02
C GLY A 79 -3.72 23.80 -10.36
N SER A 80 -3.66 22.91 -11.36
CA SER A 80 -3.16 23.23 -12.70
C SER A 80 -4.27 23.77 -13.59
N LYS A 81 -3.94 24.63 -14.58
CA LYS A 81 -4.92 25.14 -15.57
C LYS A 81 -5.44 24.05 -16.53
N GLU A 82 -4.88 22.86 -16.43
CA GLU A 82 -5.12 21.74 -17.33
C GLU A 82 -6.34 20.93 -16.85
N LYS A 83 -7.41 20.91 -17.65
CA LYS A 83 -8.66 20.20 -17.30
C LYS A 83 -8.76 18.81 -17.93
N ASP A 84 -7.76 18.40 -18.70
CA ASP A 84 -7.75 17.10 -19.37
C ASP A 84 -7.43 15.97 -18.41
N LEU A 85 -8.45 15.19 -18.04
CA LEU A 85 -8.31 14.02 -17.15
C LEU A 85 -7.28 12.99 -17.66
N LYS A 86 -7.01 12.94 -18.96
CA LYS A 86 -6.00 12.05 -19.57
C LYS A 86 -4.57 12.37 -19.13
N LYS A 87 -4.32 13.59 -18.63
CA LYS A 87 -2.99 14.03 -18.15
C LYS A 87 -2.78 13.80 -16.66
N LEU A 88 -3.84 13.47 -15.91
CA LEU A 88 -3.70 13.06 -14.51
C LEU A 88 -2.87 11.78 -14.46
N LYS A 89 -1.64 11.88 -13.93
CA LYS A 89 -0.76 10.74 -13.71
C LYS A 89 -0.10 10.84 -12.35
N ILE A 90 -0.13 9.76 -11.60
CA ILE A 90 0.62 9.62 -10.37
C ILE A 90 2.09 9.42 -10.76
N LYS A 91 2.94 10.37 -10.37
CA LYS A 91 4.39 10.37 -10.55
C LYS A 91 5.11 9.88 -9.30
N LYS A 92 6.41 9.57 -9.44
CA LYS A 92 7.28 9.16 -8.31
C LYS A 92 7.32 10.17 -7.17
N LYS A 93 7.21 11.47 -7.47
CA LYS A 93 7.24 12.54 -6.44
C LYS A 93 6.12 12.40 -5.41
N HIS A 94 4.92 11.99 -5.82
CA HIS A 94 3.79 11.85 -4.90
C HIS A 94 3.98 10.68 -3.94
N PHE A 95 4.62 9.59 -4.40
CA PHE A 95 4.99 8.49 -3.52
C PHE A 95 6.08 8.90 -2.52
N LYS A 96 7.03 9.76 -2.94
CA LYS A 96 8.07 10.28 -2.04
C LYS A 96 7.51 11.20 -0.95
N GLU A 97 6.48 11.97 -1.28
CA GLU A 97 5.79 12.88 -0.34
C GLU A 97 4.72 12.17 0.52
N ALA A 98 4.23 11.03 0.04
CA ALA A 98 3.28 10.20 0.78
C ALA A 98 3.93 9.31 1.85
N MET A 99 5.20 8.93 1.66
CA MET A 99 6.03 8.20 2.63
C MET A 99 6.38 9.08 3.84
#